data_AF-A0A9D8XT69-F1
#
_entry.id   AF-A0A9D8XT69-F1
#
_cell.length_a   1.000
_cell.length_b   1.000
_cell.length_c   1.000
_cell.angle_alpha   90.00
_cell.angle_beta   90.00
_cell.angle_gamma   90.00
#
_symmetry.space_group_name_H-M   'P 1'
#
loop_
_entity.id
_entity.type
_entity.pdbx_description
1 polymer ?
#
loop_
_entity_poly.entity_id
_entity_poly.type
_entity_poly.pdbx_seq_one_letter_code
_entity_poly.pdbx_strand_id
1 'polypeptide(L)'
;WGGKWRMPTATEQIELIKNCTWEQVVQNGVRGALATSKLNGRTIFFPYVGYYPVNSSTVVSAGNAGHYWSSSLGTTSQHAFVLDLVGPYQVSATTGSYQRCTGASIRAVFP
;
A
#
# COMPACT_ATOMS: atom_id res chain seq x y z
N TRP A 1 -21.69 -5.74 10.96
CA TRP A 1 -20.47 -6.53 10.66
C TRP A 1 -20.93 -7.76 9.89
N GLY A 2 -20.23 -8.19 8.83
CA GLY A 2 -20.67 -9.32 7.98
C GLY A 2 -20.70 -9.08 6.46
N GLY A 3 -20.13 -7.98 5.96
CA GLY A 3 -19.99 -7.77 4.51
C GLY A 3 -18.76 -8.46 3.91
N LYS A 4 -18.73 -8.60 2.58
CA LYS A 4 -17.66 -9.24 1.80
C LYS A 4 -16.40 -8.37 1.71
N TRP A 5 -15.74 -8.13 2.83
CA TRP A 5 -14.40 -7.56 2.83
C TRP A 5 -13.48 -8.42 1.97
N ARG A 6 -12.72 -7.78 1.09
CA ARG A 6 -11.73 -8.46 0.27
C ARG A 6 -10.44 -7.65 0.20
N MET A 7 -9.40 -8.31 -0.26
CA MET A 7 -8.16 -7.63 -0.62
C MET A 7 -8.41 -6.75 -1.87
N PRO A 8 -7.73 -5.60 -1.99
CA PRO A 8 -7.77 -4.78 -3.21
C PRO A 8 -7.23 -5.56 -4.41
N THR A 9 -7.72 -5.22 -5.60
CA THR A 9 -7.14 -5.65 -6.88
C THR A 9 -6.09 -4.65 -7.35
N ALA A 10 -5.25 -5.05 -8.31
CA ALA A 10 -4.27 -4.13 -8.89
C ALA A 10 -4.94 -2.95 -9.60
N THR A 11 -6.08 -3.17 -10.24
CA THR A 11 -6.85 -2.11 -10.91
C THR A 11 -7.33 -1.05 -9.92
N GLU A 12 -7.79 -1.45 -8.73
CA GLU A 12 -8.20 -0.52 -7.67
C GLU A 12 -7.01 0.24 -7.08
N GLN A 13 -5.85 -0.41 -6.93
CA GLN A 13 -4.63 0.28 -6.52
C GLN A 13 -4.22 1.34 -7.55
N ILE A 14 -4.31 1.02 -8.85
CA ILE A 14 -4.01 1.96 -9.95
C ILE A 14 -5.00 3.12 -9.96
N GLU A 15 -6.30 2.85 -9.75
CA GLU A 15 -7.33 3.88 -9.63
C GLU A 15 -7.01 4.84 -8.49
N LEU A 16 -6.69 4.30 -7.30
CA LEU A 16 -6.32 5.08 -6.12
C LEU A 16 -5.10 5.97 -6.39
N ILE A 17 -4.04 5.41 -7.00
CA ILE A 17 -2.82 6.16 -7.34
C ILE A 17 -3.14 7.34 -8.26
N LYS A 18 -3.94 7.12 -9.30
CA LYS A 18 -4.24 8.14 -10.32
C LYS A 18 -5.19 9.22 -9.81
N ASN A 19 -6.19 8.83 -9.03
CA ASN A 19 -7.29 9.69 -8.62
C ASN A 19 -7.12 10.32 -7.23
N CYS A 20 -6.01 10.06 -6.53
CA CYS A 20 -5.68 10.72 -5.28
C CYS A 20 -4.49 11.68 -5.41
N THR A 21 -4.47 12.72 -4.58
CA THR A 21 -3.24 13.40 -4.21
C THR A 21 -2.63 12.71 -3.00
N TRP A 22 -1.31 12.79 -2.86
CA TRP A 22 -0.58 12.09 -1.84
C TRP A 22 0.29 13.07 -1.07
N GLU A 23 0.14 13.07 0.24
CA GLU A 23 0.98 13.86 1.14
C GLU A 23 1.51 13.00 2.28
N GLN A 24 2.69 13.35 2.77
CA GLN A 24 3.25 12.68 3.92
C GLN A 24 2.74 13.36 5.18
N VAL A 25 2.22 12.57 6.11
CA VAL A 25 1.73 13.06 7.40
C VAL A 25 2.22 12.17 8.53
N VAL A 26 2.17 12.72 9.75
CA VAL A 26 2.32 11.95 10.99
C VAL A 26 0.96 11.97 11.68
N GLN A 27 0.31 10.80 11.77
CA GLN A 27 -0.97 10.64 12.46
C GLN A 27 -0.76 9.77 13.68
N ASN A 28 -1.09 10.28 14.87
CA ASN A 28 -0.92 9.59 16.16
C ASN A 28 0.50 9.04 16.38
N GLY A 29 1.53 9.81 16.00
CA GLY A 29 2.94 9.42 16.12
C GLY A 29 3.43 8.44 15.05
N VAL A 30 2.57 8.02 14.11
CA VAL A 30 2.94 7.11 13.01
C VAL A 30 3.09 7.92 11.72
N ARG A 31 4.26 7.85 11.10
CA ARG A 31 4.52 8.46 9.78
C ARG A 31 3.89 7.61 8.68
N GLY A 32 3.30 8.26 7.69
CA GLY A 32 2.63 7.58 6.59
C GLY A 32 2.20 8.51 5.46
N ALA A 33 1.53 7.95 4.47
CA ALA A 33 0.96 8.67 3.35
C ALA A 33 -0.56 8.90 3.55
N LEU A 34 -1.02 10.13 3.41
CA LEU A 34 -2.44 10.45 3.29
C LEU A 34 -2.80 10.55 1.80
N ALA A 35 -3.72 9.69 1.36
CA ALA A 35 -4.32 9.76 0.04
C ALA A 35 -5.61 10.58 0.12
N THR A 36 -5.72 11.65 -0.65
CA THR A 36 -6.92 12.50 -0.71
C THR A 36 -7.55 12.40 -2.09
N SER A 37 -8.80 11.95 -2.16
CA SER A 37 -9.51 11.81 -3.44
C SER A 37 -9.68 13.16 -4.13
N LYS A 38 -9.27 13.23 -5.40
CA LYS A 38 -9.49 14.41 -6.26
C LYS A 38 -10.97 14.65 -6.59
N LEU A 39 -11.83 13.64 -6.40
CA LEU A 39 -13.25 13.71 -6.77
C LEU A 39 -14.15 14.19 -5.63
N ASN A 40 -13.87 13.74 -4.40
CA ASN A 40 -14.76 14.00 -3.24
C ASN A 40 -14.03 14.48 -1.98
N GLY A 41 -12.72 14.68 -2.03
CA GLY A 41 -11.92 15.15 -0.90
C GLY A 41 -11.80 14.18 0.27
N ARG A 42 -12.34 12.95 0.17
CA ARG A 42 -12.20 11.94 1.23
C ARG A 42 -10.77 11.45 1.32
N THR A 43 -10.35 11.19 2.55
CA THR A 43 -8.96 10.87 2.85
C THR A 43 -8.80 9.44 3.36
N ILE A 44 -7.68 8.81 3.02
CA ILE A 44 -7.29 7.49 3.49
C ILE A 44 -5.82 7.52 3.93
N PHE A 45 -5.54 7.22 5.20
CA PHE A 45 -4.17 7.20 5.75
C PHE A 45 -3.52 5.82 5.63
N PHE A 46 -2.30 5.74 5.10
CA PHE A 46 -1.49 4.53 4.92
C PHE A 46 -0.19 4.65 5.73
N PRO A 47 -0.04 3.92 6.84
CA PRO A 47 1.19 3.97 7.65
C PRO A 47 2.41 3.41 6.92
N TYR A 48 3.59 3.97 7.18
CA TYR A 48 4.87 3.47 6.69
C TYR A 48 5.42 2.39 7.63
N VAL A 49 4.87 1.19 7.53
CA VAL A 49 5.27 0.04 8.36
C VAL A 49 6.42 -0.78 7.75
N GLY A 50 6.91 -0.42 6.56
CA GLY A 50 7.94 -1.18 5.87
C GLY A 50 7.43 -2.49 5.29
N TYR A 51 8.34 -3.45 5.12
CA TYR A 51 8.05 -4.81 4.68
C TYR A 51 9.07 -5.80 5.26
N TYR A 52 8.76 -7.09 5.15
CA TYR A 52 9.62 -8.19 5.58
C TYR A 52 10.19 -8.93 4.35
N PRO A 53 11.48 -8.76 4.04
CA PRO A 53 12.12 -9.44 2.90
C PRO A 53 12.10 -10.96 3.05
N VAL A 54 12.11 -11.67 1.92
CA VAL A 54 12.07 -13.15 1.88
C VAL A 54 13.23 -13.81 2.64
N ASN A 55 14.39 -13.16 2.67
CA ASN A 55 15.63 -13.67 3.25
C ASN A 55 16.06 -12.92 4.53
N SER A 56 15.14 -12.24 5.20
CA SER A 56 15.44 -11.44 6.40
C SER A 56 14.59 -11.87 7.58
N SER A 57 15.11 -11.63 8.78
CA SER A 57 14.37 -11.80 10.04
C SER A 57 13.82 -10.48 10.61
N THR A 58 13.97 -9.39 9.87
CA THR A 58 13.68 -8.03 10.35
C THR A 58 12.91 -7.22 9.32
N VAL A 59 12.05 -6.32 9.81
CA VAL A 59 11.35 -5.33 8.99
C VAL A 59 12.35 -4.30 8.45
N VAL A 60 12.23 -3.95 7.17
CA VAL A 60 13.03 -2.91 6.52
C VAL A 60 12.14 -1.74 6.09
N SER A 61 12.74 -0.55 5.98
CA SER A 61 12.08 0.69 5.53
C SER A 61 10.90 1.18 6.38
N ALA A 62 10.73 0.66 7.60
CA ALA A 62 9.77 1.20 8.55
C ALA A 62 10.02 2.70 8.79
N GLY A 63 8.94 3.48 8.83
CA GLY A 63 8.97 4.95 8.92
C GLY A 63 9.17 5.66 7.58
N ASN A 64 9.61 4.97 6.53
CA ASN A 64 9.95 5.58 5.23
C ASN A 64 9.13 5.02 4.05
N ALA A 65 8.62 3.80 4.15
CA ALA A 65 7.81 3.18 3.11
C ALA A 65 6.67 2.31 3.67
N GLY A 66 5.63 2.11 2.87
CA GLY A 66 4.54 1.18 3.14
C GLY A 66 4.22 0.37 1.88
N HIS A 67 4.15 -0.95 2.04
CA HIS A 67 3.87 -1.89 0.95
C HIS A 67 2.54 -2.60 1.24
N TYR A 68 1.62 -2.59 0.28
CA TYR A 68 0.27 -3.12 0.46
C TYR A 68 -0.11 -4.13 -0.62
N TRP A 69 -0.42 -5.36 -0.21
CA TRP A 69 -0.76 -6.45 -1.11
C TRP A 69 -2.07 -6.22 -1.87
N SER A 70 -2.07 -6.68 -3.13
CA SER A 70 -3.25 -6.88 -3.96
C SER A 70 -3.51 -8.37 -4.18
N SER A 71 -4.77 -8.72 -4.45
CA SER A 71 -5.19 -10.08 -4.81
C SER A 71 -4.81 -10.46 -6.25
N SER A 72 -4.32 -9.51 -7.04
CA SER A 72 -3.92 -9.74 -8.43
C SER A 72 -2.54 -10.40 -8.48
N LEU A 73 -2.45 -11.50 -9.23
CA LEU A 73 -1.18 -12.18 -9.50
C LEU A 73 -0.28 -11.34 -10.40
N GLY A 74 1.02 -11.42 -10.17
CA GLY A 74 2.04 -10.85 -11.05
C GLY A 74 2.20 -11.66 -12.34
N THR A 75 3.25 -11.36 -13.10
CA THR A 75 3.57 -12.06 -14.36
C THR A 75 3.90 -13.55 -14.17
N THR A 76 4.33 -13.92 -12.97
CA THR A 76 4.62 -15.31 -12.61
C THR A 76 3.75 -15.76 -11.45
N SER A 77 3.55 -17.07 -11.35
CA SER A 77 2.86 -17.71 -10.23
C SER A 77 3.63 -17.65 -8.92
N GLN A 78 4.69 -16.85 -8.78
CA GLN A 78 5.40 -16.62 -7.52
C GLN A 78 5.25 -15.17 -7.03
N HIS A 79 4.64 -14.30 -7.84
CA HIS A 79 4.53 -12.88 -7.54
C HIS A 79 3.08 -12.42 -7.46
N ALA A 80 2.85 -11.32 -6.75
CA ALA A 80 1.58 -10.61 -6.70
C ALA A 80 1.83 -9.11 -6.80
N PHE A 81 0.81 -8.35 -7.21
CA PHE A 81 0.90 -6.90 -7.26
C PHE A 81 0.92 -6.29 -5.86
N VAL A 82 1.67 -5.20 -5.72
CA VAL A 82 1.80 -4.44 -4.49
C VAL A 82 1.64 -2.94 -4.79
N LEU A 83 0.96 -2.23 -3.91
CA LEU A 83 0.99 -0.78 -3.85
C LEU A 83 2.21 -0.37 -3.02
N ASP A 84 3.13 0.33 -3.66
CA ASP A 84 4.35 0.86 -3.07
C ASP A 84 4.17 2.34 -2.77
N LEU A 85 4.32 2.70 -1.49
CA LEU A 85 4.31 4.07 -1.01
C LEU A 85 5.67 4.39 -0.41
N VAL A 86 6.42 5.31 -0.99
CA VAL A 86 7.77 5.68 -0.54
C VAL A 86 7.80 7.18 -0.25
N GLY A 87 8.27 7.55 0.94
CA GLY A 87 8.27 8.95 1.40
C GLY A 87 9.48 9.33 2.24
N PRO A 88 10.69 9.46 1.68
CA PRO A 88 11.75 10.20 2.37
C PRO A 88 11.48 11.72 2.32
N TYR A 89 10.86 12.22 1.24
CA TYR A 89 10.59 13.65 1.02
C TYR A 89 9.15 13.91 0.53
N GLN A 90 8.83 13.47 -0.70
CA GLN A 90 7.49 13.47 -1.26
C GLN A 90 6.98 12.04 -1.37
N VAL A 91 5.66 11.85 -1.29
CA VAL A 91 5.06 10.52 -1.42
C VAL A 91 5.06 10.13 -2.89
N SER A 92 5.84 9.11 -3.21
CA SER A 92 5.71 8.37 -4.46
C SER A 92 4.76 7.21 -4.24
N ALA A 93 3.67 7.18 -5.00
CA ALA A 93 2.69 6.09 -5.00
C ALA A 93 2.74 5.36 -6.34
N THR A 94 3.15 4.10 -6.33
CA THR A 94 3.36 3.28 -7.53
C THR A 94 2.84 1.87 -7.33
N THR A 95 2.66 1.12 -8.40
CA THR A 95 2.40 -0.33 -8.31
C THR A 95 3.62 -1.12 -8.76
N GLY A 96 3.97 -2.14 -8.00
CA GLY A 96 5.02 -3.11 -8.33
C GLY A 96 4.51 -4.55 -8.28
N SER A 97 5.42 -5.50 -8.40
CA SER A 97 5.14 -6.93 -8.26
C SER A 97 6.23 -7.60 -7.45
N TYR A 98 5.90 -8.13 -6.27
CA TYR A 98 6.85 -8.75 -5.34
C TYR A 98 6.59 -10.25 -5.19
N GLN A 99 7.59 -10.99 -4.73
CA GLN A 99 7.42 -12.39 -4.36
C GLN A 99 6.35 -12.52 -3.27
N ARG A 100 5.42 -13.45 -3.41
CA ARG A 100 4.30 -13.61 -2.47
C ARG A 100 4.71 -14.00 -1.05
N CYS A 101 5.93 -14.51 -0.87
CA CYS A 101 6.50 -14.80 0.44
C CYS A 101 7.06 -13.56 1.15
N THR A 102 7.09 -12.40 0.50
CA THR A 102 7.43 -11.12 1.14
C THR A 102 6.32 -10.73 2.13
N GLY A 103 6.68 -10.30 3.34
CA GLY A 103 5.71 -9.76 4.29
C GLY A 103 5.37 -8.33 3.94
N ALA A 104 4.22 -8.09 3.31
CA ALA A 104 3.65 -6.76 3.08
C ALA A 104 2.29 -6.63 3.76
N SER A 105 1.84 -5.39 3.97
CA SER A 105 0.59 -5.10 4.67
C SER A 105 -0.63 -5.46 3.83
N ILE A 106 -1.76 -5.73 4.50
CA ILE A 106 -3.05 -5.93 3.83
C ILE A 106 -4.01 -4.86 4.34
N ARG A 107 -4.65 -4.13 3.42
CA ARG A 107 -5.73 -3.21 3.74
C ARG A 107 -6.99 -3.63 3.00
N ALA A 108 -7.94 -4.22 3.71
CA ALA A 108 -9.17 -4.68 3.11
C ALA A 108 -10.01 -3.53 2.55
N VAL A 109 -10.69 -3.80 1.45
CA VAL A 109 -11.67 -2.91 0.80
C VAL A 109 -13.06 -3.47 0.96
N PHE A 110 -14.03 -2.56 1.02
CA PHE A 110 -15.44 -2.87 1.01
C PHE A 110 -16.01 -2.55 -0.38
N PRO A 111 -16.76 -3.46 -1.03
CA PRO A 111 -17.36 -3.24 -2.35
C PRO A 111 -18.43 -2.14 -2.37
#